data_AF-A0A0C7N9P0-F1
#
_entry.id   AF-A0A0C7N9P0-F1
#
_cell.length_a   1.000
_cell.length_b   1.000
_cell.length_c   1.000
_cell.angle_alpha   90.00
_cell.angle_beta   90.00
_cell.angle_gamma   90.00
#
_symmetry.space_group_name_H-M   'P 1'
#
loop_
_entity.id
_entity.type
_entity.pdbx_description
1 polymer ?
#
loop_
_entity_poly.entity_id
_entity_poly.type
_entity_poly.pdbx_seq_one_letter_code
_entity_poly.pdbx_strand_id
1 'polypeptide(L)'
;MIYRQRLISVLAAISIIGLWVFFSSQNLSYTTYNDIGETAKTDDASNKRAAPLKDTTSRLQSSIMPSMPDQKAKEALGRASWKYFHTVLARFPDEPTPAEREKLDQFLRLYAELYPCGECSEHFVKMLAKWPPQTSSRKAAALWGCHIHNRVNEHLGKDEYDCSDVLEGYDCGCGGEDGKIRPDLKLNKVSLQKEAKQGG
;
A
#
# COMPACT_ATOMS: atom_id res chain seq x y z
N MET A 1 22.14 13.03 -55.35
CA MET A 1 20.98 12.63 -54.52
C MET A 1 21.32 11.45 -53.58
N ILE A 2 21.96 10.38 -54.07
CA ILE A 2 22.33 9.16 -53.30
C ILE A 2 23.23 9.43 -52.06
N TYR A 3 24.18 10.36 -52.15
CA TYR A 3 25.10 10.69 -51.04
C TYR A 3 24.37 11.31 -49.83
N ARG A 4 23.40 12.18 -50.07
CA ARG A 4 22.59 12.80 -49.00
C ARG A 4 21.73 11.78 -48.27
N GLN A 5 21.15 10.81 -48.99
CA GLN A 5 20.33 9.76 -48.39
C GLN A 5 21.18 8.80 -47.54
N ARG A 6 22.37 8.42 -48.01
CA ARG A 6 23.33 7.62 -47.22
C ARG A 6 23.80 8.35 -45.97
N LEU A 7 24.06 9.66 -46.06
CA LEU A 7 24.45 10.48 -44.91
C LEU A 7 23.33 10.55 -43.86
N ILE A 8 22.09 10.76 -44.28
CA ILE A 8 20.93 10.79 -43.37
C ILE A 8 20.74 9.42 -42.69
N SER A 9 20.87 8.31 -43.43
CA SER A 9 20.74 6.96 -42.85
C SER A 9 21.84 6.66 -41.82
N VAL A 10 23.08 7.11 -42.05
CA VAL A 10 24.18 6.94 -41.10
C VAL A 10 23.94 7.76 -39.83
N LEU A 11 23.49 9.02 -39.97
CA LEU A 11 23.19 9.87 -38.80
C LEU A 11 22.03 9.32 -37.96
N ALA A 12 20.98 8.79 -38.60
CA ALA A 12 19.87 8.15 -37.91
C ALA A 12 20.33 6.90 -37.13
N ALA A 13 21.18 6.06 -37.74
CA ALA A 13 21.71 4.88 -37.06
C ALA A 13 22.57 5.24 -35.84
N ILE A 14 23.43 6.26 -35.95
CA ILE A 14 24.25 6.76 -34.83
C ILE A 14 23.36 7.30 -33.70
N SER A 15 22.30 8.05 -34.03
CA SER A 15 21.38 8.57 -33.03
C SER A 15 20.61 7.46 -32.30
N ILE A 16 20.15 6.42 -33.02
CA ILE A 16 19.47 5.27 -32.42
C ILE A 16 20.42 4.48 -31.50
N ILE A 17 21.66 4.24 -31.94
CA ILE A 17 22.67 3.56 -31.12
C ILE A 17 23.00 4.39 -29.87
N GLY A 18 23.16 5.71 -30.01
CA GLY A 18 23.41 6.62 -28.90
C GLY A 18 22.27 6.64 -27.89
N LEU A 19 21.01 6.67 -28.36
CA LEU A 19 19.84 6.57 -27.49
C LEU A 19 19.77 5.21 -26.80
N TRP A 20 20.02 4.11 -27.51
CA TRP A 20 20.03 2.78 -26.92
C TRP A 20 21.11 2.64 -25.84
N VAL A 21 22.32 3.15 -26.08
CA VAL A 21 23.40 3.16 -25.08
C VAL A 21 23.02 4.03 -23.89
N PHE A 22 22.46 5.23 -24.10
CA PHE A 22 22.05 6.12 -23.02
C PHE A 22 20.97 5.48 -22.14
N PHE A 23 19.91 4.93 -22.75
CA PHE A 23 18.83 4.25 -22.03
C PHE A 23 19.27 2.91 -21.40
N SER A 24 20.21 2.18 -22.01
CA SER A 24 20.74 0.94 -21.44
C SER A 24 21.77 1.19 -20.32
N SER A 25 22.43 2.34 -20.32
CA SER A 25 23.41 2.74 -19.30
C SER A 25 22.78 3.33 -18.03
N GLN A 26 21.48 3.63 -18.07
CA GLN A 26 20.70 3.96 -16.89
C GLN A 26 20.49 2.68 -16.07
N ASN A 27 21.48 2.32 -15.26
CA ASN A 27 21.31 1.28 -14.26
C ASN A 27 20.25 1.75 -13.26
N LEU A 28 19.09 1.10 -13.25
CA LEU A 28 18.13 1.24 -12.17
C LEU A 28 18.85 0.78 -10.89
N SER A 29 19.13 1.69 -9.95
CA SER A 29 19.72 1.32 -8.67
C SER A 29 18.69 0.49 -7.89
N TYR A 30 18.79 -0.83 -8.02
CA TYR A 30 18.09 -1.80 -7.20
C TYR A 30 19.16 -2.55 -6.43
N THR A 31 19.18 -2.36 -5.12
CA THR A 31 19.99 -3.16 -4.20
C THR A 31 19.45 -4.59 -4.21
N THR A 32 20.27 -5.53 -4.66
CA THR A 32 19.95 -6.95 -4.57
C THR A 32 20.22 -7.45 -3.15
N TYR A 33 19.48 -8.44 -2.68
CA TYR A 33 19.62 -9.03 -1.33
C TYR A 33 21.05 -9.51 -0.99
N ASN A 34 21.86 -9.79 -2.02
CA ASN A 34 23.22 -10.30 -1.86
C ASN A 34 24.27 -9.22 -1.50
N ASP A 35 23.95 -7.93 -1.58
CA ASP A 35 24.89 -6.84 -1.18
C ASP A 35 25.00 -6.66 0.35
N ILE A 36 24.12 -7.30 1.14
CA ILE A 36 24.07 -7.15 2.60
C ILE A 36 25.01 -8.16 3.32
N GLY A 37 25.64 -9.08 2.57
CA GLY A 37 26.36 -10.22 3.14
C GLY A 37 27.88 -10.07 3.33
N GLU A 38 28.53 -9.04 2.76
CA GLU A 38 29.99 -9.08 2.57
C GLU A 38 30.77 -7.85 3.09
N THR A 39 30.22 -7.12 4.07
CA THR A 39 31.01 -6.14 4.84
C THR A 39 30.75 -6.26 6.34
N ALA A 40 31.01 -7.44 6.89
CA ALA A 40 31.07 -7.65 8.33
C ALA A 40 32.34 -8.41 8.72
N LYS A 41 33.51 -7.82 8.46
CA LYS A 41 34.75 -8.15 9.17
C LYS A 41 35.61 -6.89 9.39
N THR A 42 35.70 -6.54 10.68
CA THR A 42 36.83 -5.97 11.44
C THR A 42 37.63 -4.84 10.80
N ASP A 43 37.67 -3.69 11.48
CA ASP A 43 38.94 -3.09 11.92
C ASP A 43 38.73 -2.13 13.11
N ASP A 44 39.71 -2.18 14.00
CA ASP A 44 39.79 -1.56 15.33
C ASP A 44 40.32 -0.10 15.29
N ALA A 45 39.92 0.65 16.32
CA ALA A 45 40.49 1.88 16.89
C ALA A 45 40.97 3.04 15.98
N SER A 46 40.24 4.16 16.02
CA SER A 46 40.84 5.41 16.51
C SER A 46 39.86 6.51 16.91
N ASN A 47 40.15 7.06 18.08
CA ASN A 47 39.54 8.17 18.78
C ASN A 47 39.44 9.46 17.95
N LYS A 48 38.20 9.93 17.70
CA LYS A 48 37.92 11.36 17.50
C LYS A 48 36.68 11.73 18.30
N ARG A 49 36.88 12.59 19.32
CA ARG A 49 35.80 13.29 20.05
C ARG A 49 34.93 14.06 19.06
N ALA A 50 33.78 13.50 18.73
CA ALA A 50 32.67 14.24 18.15
C ALA A 50 31.89 14.91 19.29
N ALA A 51 31.56 16.19 19.12
CA ALA A 51 30.72 16.96 20.03
C ALA A 51 29.38 16.23 20.27
N PRO A 52 28.72 16.44 21.43
CA PRO A 52 27.44 15.79 21.70
C PRO A 52 26.43 16.28 20.65
N LEU A 53 26.05 15.40 19.73
CA LEU A 53 24.78 15.59 19.02
C LEU A 53 23.73 15.67 20.11
N LYS A 54 23.06 16.82 20.21
CA LYS A 54 21.90 16.97 21.06
C LYS A 54 20.90 15.89 20.64
N ASP A 55 20.82 14.89 21.51
CA ASP A 55 19.74 13.92 21.61
C ASP A 55 18.42 14.67 21.51
N THR A 56 17.92 14.77 20.27
CA THR A 56 16.61 15.33 20.00
C THR A 56 15.66 14.17 20.16
N THR A 57 15.41 13.88 21.42
CA THR A 57 14.11 13.50 21.97
C THR A 57 13.40 12.37 21.24
N SER A 58 13.30 11.26 21.97
CA SER A 58 12.15 10.36 21.95
C SER A 58 12.19 9.26 20.90
N ARG A 59 12.99 8.24 21.21
CA ARG A 59 12.76 6.85 20.83
C ARG A 59 11.51 6.25 21.54
N LEU A 60 10.45 7.06 21.66
CA LEU A 60 9.08 6.67 21.99
C LEU A 60 8.20 7.17 20.84
N GLN A 61 8.12 6.40 19.76
CA GLN A 61 7.07 6.57 18.76
C GLN A 61 6.70 5.17 18.29
N SER A 62 5.44 4.81 18.50
CA SER A 62 4.95 3.42 18.45
C SER A 62 4.81 2.83 17.04
N SER A 63 5.27 3.57 16.02
CA SER A 63 5.25 3.18 14.62
C SER A 63 6.67 3.13 14.07
N ILE A 64 6.97 2.10 13.29
CA ILE A 64 8.23 1.97 12.53
C ILE A 64 8.22 2.83 11.25
N MET A 65 7.05 3.34 10.85
CA MET A 65 6.87 4.21 9.69
C MET A 65 7.07 5.69 10.09
N PRO A 66 7.78 6.49 9.28
CA PRO A 66 7.97 7.91 9.54
C PRO A 66 6.66 8.71 9.37
N SER A 67 6.61 9.91 9.95
CA SER A 67 5.46 10.81 9.78
C SER A 67 5.29 11.26 8.32
N MET A 68 4.04 11.53 7.92
CA MET A 68 3.68 11.95 6.56
C MET A 68 3.06 13.36 6.56
N PRO A 69 3.87 14.43 6.46
CA PRO A 69 3.35 15.81 6.61
C PRO A 69 2.60 16.35 5.40
N ASP A 70 2.80 15.81 4.19
CA ASP A 70 2.05 16.23 3.00
C ASP A 70 0.62 15.70 3.05
N GLN A 71 -0.33 16.59 3.34
CA GLN A 71 -1.73 16.25 3.51
C GLN A 71 -2.40 15.75 2.21
N LYS A 72 -2.05 16.29 1.04
CA LYS A 72 -2.64 15.84 -0.23
C LYS A 72 -2.17 14.44 -0.59
N ALA A 73 -0.89 14.17 -0.36
CA ALA A 73 -0.33 12.85 -0.56
C ALA A 73 -0.92 11.84 0.45
N LYS A 74 -1.11 12.24 1.71
CA LYS A 74 -1.73 11.43 2.76
C LYS A 74 -3.17 11.03 2.39
N GLU A 75 -3.98 11.98 1.95
CA GLU A 75 -5.35 11.70 1.50
C GLU A 75 -5.36 10.81 0.24
N ALA A 76 -4.43 11.02 -0.69
CA ALA A 76 -4.32 10.19 -1.89
C ALA A 76 -3.97 8.74 -1.58
N LEU A 77 -3.00 8.55 -0.68
CA LEU A 77 -2.65 7.26 -0.13
C LEU A 77 -3.86 6.62 0.57
N GLY A 78 -4.53 7.34 1.47
CA GLY A 78 -5.66 6.79 2.23
C GLY A 78 -6.82 6.32 1.34
N ARG A 79 -7.21 7.07 0.31
CA ARG A 79 -8.25 6.62 -0.64
C ARG A 79 -7.86 5.34 -1.38
N ALA A 80 -6.60 5.25 -1.82
CA ALA A 80 -6.11 4.06 -2.52
C ALA A 80 -6.04 2.85 -1.57
N SER A 81 -5.56 3.09 -0.35
CA SER A 81 -5.46 2.13 0.74
C SER A 81 -6.81 1.56 1.13
N TRP A 82 -7.82 2.40 1.36
CA TRP A 82 -9.18 1.95 1.69
C TRP A 82 -9.82 1.17 0.54
N LYS A 83 -9.64 1.61 -0.71
CA LYS A 83 -10.11 0.85 -1.87
C LYS A 83 -9.53 -0.57 -1.89
N TYR A 84 -8.22 -0.71 -1.70
CA TYR A 84 -7.59 -2.03 -1.63
C TYR A 84 -8.09 -2.84 -0.43
N PHE A 85 -8.07 -2.24 0.77
CA PHE A 85 -8.48 -2.85 2.03
C PHE A 85 -9.89 -3.45 1.94
N HIS A 86 -10.89 -2.64 1.56
CA HIS A 86 -12.27 -3.13 1.46
C HIS A 86 -12.46 -4.15 0.35
N THR A 87 -11.69 -4.06 -0.74
CA THR A 87 -11.73 -5.07 -1.82
C THR A 87 -11.17 -6.42 -1.34
N VAL A 88 -10.10 -6.43 -0.54
CA VAL A 88 -9.57 -7.66 0.08
C VAL A 88 -10.64 -8.32 0.98
N LEU A 89 -11.28 -7.53 1.85
CA LEU A 89 -12.30 -8.03 2.78
C LEU A 89 -13.54 -8.55 2.05
N ALA A 90 -14.01 -7.83 1.03
CA ALA A 90 -15.13 -8.25 0.19
C ALA A 90 -14.84 -9.52 -0.63
N ARG A 91 -13.56 -9.91 -0.76
CA ARG A 91 -13.14 -11.13 -1.48
C ARG A 91 -12.71 -12.28 -0.59
N PHE A 92 -12.73 -12.09 0.71
CA PHE A 92 -12.51 -13.16 1.66
C PHE A 92 -13.56 -14.29 1.49
N PRO A 93 -13.27 -15.56 1.84
CA PRO A 93 -14.24 -16.64 1.73
C PRO A 93 -15.46 -16.45 2.63
N ASP A 94 -16.63 -16.91 2.16
CA ASP A 94 -17.84 -16.94 3.00
C ASP A 94 -17.68 -17.95 4.15
N GLU A 95 -17.00 -19.07 3.88
CA GLU A 95 -16.67 -20.14 4.85
C GLU A 95 -15.14 -20.36 4.89
N PRO A 96 -14.37 -19.52 5.61
CA PRO A 96 -12.92 -19.62 5.65
C PRO A 96 -12.43 -20.77 6.55
N THR A 97 -11.37 -21.43 6.13
CA THR A 97 -10.60 -22.38 6.95
C THR A 97 -9.88 -21.66 8.10
N PRO A 98 -9.53 -22.35 9.21
CA PRO A 98 -8.77 -21.74 10.31
C PRO A 98 -7.47 -21.05 9.84
N ALA A 99 -6.77 -21.61 8.85
CA ALA A 99 -5.56 -21.03 8.31
C ALA A 99 -5.83 -19.73 7.51
N GLU A 100 -6.94 -19.64 6.78
CA GLU A 100 -7.31 -18.39 6.08
C GLU A 100 -7.73 -17.29 7.05
N ARG A 101 -8.40 -17.66 8.15
CA ARG A 101 -8.74 -16.73 9.24
C ARG A 101 -7.51 -16.13 9.89
N GLU A 102 -6.53 -16.97 10.19
CA GLU A 102 -5.24 -16.55 10.77
C GLU A 102 -4.48 -15.63 9.80
N LYS A 103 -4.42 -16.00 8.52
CA LYS A 103 -3.77 -15.16 7.49
C LYS A 103 -4.39 -13.77 7.40
N LEU A 104 -5.72 -13.67 7.45
CA LEU A 104 -6.40 -12.38 7.39
C LEU A 104 -6.10 -11.53 8.65
N ASP A 105 -6.12 -12.12 9.85
CA ASP A 105 -5.79 -11.40 11.08
C ASP A 105 -4.34 -10.89 11.05
N GLN A 106 -3.38 -11.74 10.70
CA GLN A 106 -1.97 -11.36 10.56
C GLN A 106 -1.76 -10.27 9.51
N PHE A 107 -2.39 -10.42 8.33
CA PHE A 107 -2.33 -9.42 7.27
C PHE A 107 -2.82 -8.05 7.77
N LEU A 108 -3.94 -7.99 8.49
CA LEU A 108 -4.50 -6.73 8.98
C LEU A 108 -3.63 -6.06 10.05
N ARG A 109 -2.97 -6.85 10.90
CA ARG A 109 -2.00 -6.33 11.89
C ARG A 109 -0.77 -5.77 11.21
N LEU A 110 -0.19 -6.52 10.28
CA LEU A 110 0.97 -6.06 9.49
C LEU A 110 0.60 -4.84 8.63
N TYR A 111 -0.60 -4.81 8.08
CA TYR A 111 -1.12 -3.66 7.35
C TYR A 111 -1.13 -2.39 8.22
N ALA A 112 -1.53 -2.50 9.49
CA ALA A 112 -1.51 -1.38 10.43
C ALA A 112 -0.09 -0.94 10.78
N GLU A 113 0.81 -1.87 11.09
CA GLU A 113 2.21 -1.60 11.45
C GLU A 113 3.02 -1.00 10.30
N LEU A 114 2.71 -1.40 9.06
CA LEU A 114 3.42 -0.99 7.85
C LEU A 114 2.71 0.14 7.08
N TYR A 115 1.63 0.70 7.62
CA TYR A 115 0.91 1.79 6.94
C TYR A 115 1.82 3.02 6.79
N PRO A 116 2.07 3.54 5.56
CA PRO A 116 3.13 4.54 5.31
C PRO A 116 2.75 5.97 5.70
N CYS A 117 2.30 6.12 6.94
CA CYS A 117 2.06 7.36 7.67
C CYS A 117 2.18 7.04 9.16
N GLY A 118 3.23 7.51 9.83
CA GLY A 118 3.58 7.11 11.19
C GLY A 118 2.48 7.37 12.21
N GLU A 119 1.88 8.57 12.19
CA GLU A 119 0.75 8.91 13.05
C GLU A 119 -0.51 8.08 12.74
N CYS A 120 -0.74 7.75 11.46
CA CYS A 120 -1.86 6.92 11.04
C CYS A 120 -1.68 5.46 11.49
N SER A 121 -0.47 4.91 11.33
CA SER A 121 -0.09 3.57 11.75
C SER A 121 -0.25 3.40 13.26
N GLU A 122 0.35 4.31 14.05
CA GLU A 122 0.23 4.31 15.51
C GLU A 122 -1.25 4.31 15.96
N HIS A 123 -2.07 5.16 15.33
CA HIS A 123 -3.49 5.21 15.65
C HIS A 123 -4.19 3.88 15.28
N PHE A 124 -3.96 3.36 14.08
CA PHE A 124 -4.64 2.17 13.58
C PHE A 124 -4.24 0.91 14.36
N VAL A 125 -2.97 0.77 14.78
CA VAL A 125 -2.51 -0.31 15.67
C VAL A 125 -3.27 -0.29 17.00
N LYS A 126 -3.44 0.87 17.62
CA LYS A 126 -4.24 1.02 18.86
C LYS A 126 -5.71 0.68 18.63
N MET A 127 -6.26 1.05 17.46
CA MET A 127 -7.62 0.69 17.09
C MET A 127 -7.81 -0.83 16.98
N LEU A 128 -6.86 -1.55 16.38
CA LEU A 128 -6.93 -3.03 16.28
C LEU A 128 -6.90 -3.73 17.64
N ALA A 129 -6.26 -3.14 18.66
CA ALA A 129 -6.31 -3.68 20.02
C ALA A 129 -7.71 -3.56 20.65
N LYS A 130 -8.47 -2.51 20.31
CA LYS A 130 -9.82 -2.27 20.83
C LYS A 130 -10.92 -2.94 20.00
N TRP A 131 -10.73 -3.01 18.69
CA TRP A 131 -11.69 -3.56 17.73
C TRP A 131 -10.99 -4.61 16.84
N PRO A 132 -10.74 -5.81 17.37
CA PRO A 132 -9.97 -6.83 16.66
C PRO A 132 -10.66 -7.30 15.38
N PRO A 133 -9.88 -7.70 14.34
CA PRO A 133 -10.41 -8.24 13.10
C PRO A 133 -11.46 -9.34 13.27
N GLN A 134 -12.56 -9.24 12.54
CA GLN A 134 -13.58 -10.29 12.49
C GLN A 134 -13.38 -11.15 11.25
N THR A 135 -12.78 -12.33 11.43
CA THR A 135 -12.35 -13.19 10.33
C THR A 135 -13.24 -14.41 10.12
N SER A 136 -14.44 -14.47 10.71
CA SER A 136 -15.29 -15.68 10.67
C SER A 136 -15.96 -15.93 9.31
N SER A 137 -16.13 -14.89 8.48
CA SER A 137 -16.69 -14.96 7.13
C SER A 137 -16.40 -13.69 6.35
N ARG A 138 -16.63 -13.70 5.03
CA ARG A 138 -16.62 -12.49 4.19
C ARG A 138 -17.48 -11.37 4.77
N LYS A 139 -18.71 -11.68 5.17
CA LYS A 139 -19.66 -10.68 5.70
C LYS A 139 -19.14 -10.07 7.00
N ALA A 140 -18.61 -10.89 7.91
CA ALA A 140 -18.05 -10.41 9.18
C ALA A 140 -16.82 -9.51 8.92
N ALA A 141 -15.94 -9.92 8.02
CA ALA A 141 -14.74 -9.18 7.65
C ALA A 141 -15.07 -7.82 7.01
N ALA A 142 -15.97 -7.81 6.02
CA ALA A 142 -16.36 -6.59 5.32
C ALA A 142 -17.10 -5.59 6.23
N LEU A 143 -18.04 -6.06 7.06
CA LEU A 143 -18.73 -5.19 8.03
C LEU A 143 -17.76 -4.62 9.06
N TRP A 144 -16.87 -5.45 9.60
CA TRP A 144 -15.81 -4.97 10.49
C TRP A 144 -14.94 -3.91 9.81
N GLY A 145 -14.56 -4.13 8.55
CA GLY A 145 -13.80 -3.17 7.76
C GLY A 145 -14.49 -1.82 7.63
N CYS A 146 -15.80 -1.82 7.35
CA CYS A 146 -16.59 -0.60 7.30
C CYS A 146 -16.64 0.12 8.65
N HIS A 147 -16.90 -0.62 9.74
CA HIS A 147 -16.96 -0.03 11.07
C HIS A 147 -15.63 0.56 11.52
N ILE A 148 -14.50 -0.11 11.25
CA ILE A 148 -13.20 0.42 11.62
C ILE A 148 -12.81 1.64 10.78
N HIS A 149 -13.23 1.69 9.50
CA HIS A 149 -13.10 2.90 8.67
C HIS A 149 -13.95 4.05 9.24
N ASN A 150 -15.18 3.79 9.70
CA ASN A 150 -16.00 4.81 10.35
C ASN A 150 -15.40 5.34 11.65
N ARG A 151 -14.61 4.55 12.39
CA ARG A 151 -13.84 5.06 13.54
C ARG A 151 -12.75 6.04 13.13
N VAL A 152 -12.13 5.83 11.96
CA VAL A 152 -11.21 6.81 11.38
C VAL A 152 -11.98 8.06 10.93
N ASN A 153 -13.15 7.91 10.31
CA ASN A 153 -14.00 9.04 9.93
C ASN A 153 -14.40 9.88 11.14
N GLU A 154 -14.86 9.24 12.23
CA GLU A 154 -15.20 9.88 13.50
C GLU A 154 -14.00 10.67 14.06
N HIS A 155 -12.80 10.07 14.08
CA HIS A 155 -11.58 10.74 14.53
C HIS A 155 -11.21 11.97 13.69
N LEU A 156 -11.47 11.91 12.38
CA LEU A 156 -11.21 12.98 11.43
C LEU A 156 -12.37 13.99 11.29
N GLY A 157 -13.46 13.82 12.05
CA GLY A 157 -14.65 14.68 11.98
C GLY A 157 -15.42 14.57 10.65
N LYS A 158 -15.38 13.41 10.01
CA LYS A 158 -16.09 13.10 8.75
C LYS A 158 -17.43 12.42 9.03
N ASP A 159 -18.33 12.48 8.05
CA ASP A 159 -19.63 11.80 8.11
C ASP A 159 -19.47 10.28 8.23
N GLU A 160 -20.39 9.64 8.95
CA GLU A 160 -20.49 8.19 9.01
C GLU A 160 -20.96 7.62 7.67
N TYR A 161 -20.36 6.52 7.23
CA TYR A 161 -20.79 5.79 6.05
C TYR A 161 -21.73 4.64 6.42
N ASP A 162 -22.82 4.50 5.66
CA ASP A 162 -23.77 3.41 5.84
C ASP A 162 -23.19 2.07 5.39
N CYS A 163 -22.96 1.18 6.34
CA CYS A 163 -22.39 -0.15 6.12
C CYS A 163 -23.41 -1.17 5.56
N SER A 164 -24.69 -0.83 5.37
CA SER A 164 -25.74 -1.77 4.93
C SER A 164 -25.36 -2.53 3.65
N ASP A 165 -24.75 -1.80 2.70
CA ASP A 165 -24.44 -2.29 1.35
C ASP A 165 -22.92 -2.45 1.13
N VAL A 166 -22.15 -2.66 2.21
CA VAL A 166 -20.68 -2.74 2.12
C VAL A 166 -20.22 -3.84 1.17
N LEU A 167 -20.89 -5.00 1.16
CA LEU A 167 -20.53 -6.10 0.26
C LEU A 167 -20.83 -5.79 -1.20
N GLU A 168 -21.81 -4.94 -1.49
CA GLU A 168 -22.14 -4.55 -2.86
C GLU A 168 -21.24 -3.39 -3.35
N GLY A 169 -20.78 -2.53 -2.42
CA GLY A 169 -19.99 -1.35 -2.73
C GLY A 169 -18.56 -1.60 -3.23
N TYR A 170 -18.01 -2.79 -2.98
CA TYR A 170 -16.62 -3.15 -3.32
C TYR A 170 -16.54 -4.31 -4.29
N ASP A 171 -17.17 -4.15 -5.45
CA ASP A 171 -16.95 -5.05 -6.58
C ASP A 171 -15.45 -5.15 -6.92
N CYS A 172 -15.02 -6.40 -7.08
CA CYS A 172 -13.67 -6.83 -7.36
C CYS A 172 -13.36 -6.93 -8.86
N GLY A 173 -14.38 -6.86 -9.71
CA GLY A 173 -14.25 -7.08 -11.15
C GLY A 173 -13.90 -8.53 -11.53
N CYS A 174 -13.96 -9.48 -10.58
CA CYS A 174 -13.62 -10.89 -10.81
C CYS A 174 -14.81 -11.72 -11.36
N GLY A 175 -15.55 -11.19 -12.33
CA GLY A 175 -16.52 -11.99 -13.08
C GLY A 175 -15.84 -13.11 -13.89
N GLY A 176 -16.63 -14.06 -14.39
CA GLY A 176 -16.14 -15.07 -15.33
C GLY A 176 -15.61 -14.45 -16.62
N GLU A 177 -14.98 -15.25 -17.49
CA GLU A 177 -14.35 -14.80 -18.74
C GLU A 177 -15.31 -14.10 -19.72
N ASP A 178 -16.64 -14.21 -19.52
CA ASP A 178 -17.68 -13.50 -20.25
C ASP A 178 -18.08 -12.14 -19.61
N GLY A 179 -17.33 -11.69 -18.60
CA GLY A 179 -17.63 -10.49 -17.82
C GLY A 179 -18.84 -10.63 -16.90
N LYS A 180 -19.44 -11.83 -16.78
CA LYS A 180 -20.57 -12.05 -15.89
C LYS A 180 -20.08 -12.46 -14.52
N ILE A 181 -20.56 -11.76 -13.50
CA ILE A 181 -20.30 -12.11 -12.11
C ILE A 181 -20.83 -13.53 -11.85
N ARG A 182 -20.03 -14.41 -11.23
CA ARG A 182 -20.51 -15.76 -10.88
C ARG A 182 -21.76 -15.62 -9.99
N PRO A 183 -22.79 -16.46 -10.16
CA PRO A 183 -24.06 -16.30 -9.45
C PRO A 183 -23.96 -16.42 -7.92
N ASP A 184 -22.87 -16.97 -7.39
CA ASP A 184 -22.53 -17.02 -5.96
C ASP A 184 -21.89 -15.72 -5.45
N LEU A 185 -21.35 -14.86 -6.31
CA LEU A 185 -20.88 -13.52 -5.98
C LEU A 185 -21.94 -12.50 -6.39
N LYS A 186 -22.81 -12.06 -5.48
CA LYS A 186 -23.68 -10.91 -5.75
C LYS A 186 -22.95 -9.60 -5.46
N LEU A 187 -21.94 -9.26 -6.28
CA LEU A 187 -21.29 -7.94 -6.24
C LEU A 187 -21.70 -7.15 -7.47
N ASN A 188 -22.72 -6.30 -7.32
CA ASN A 188 -23.16 -5.43 -8.39
C ASN A 188 -22.59 -4.02 -8.15
N LYS A 189 -21.66 -3.61 -9.03
CA LYS A 189 -21.29 -2.22 -9.35
C LYS A 189 -20.13 -1.63 -8.53
N VAL A 190 -18.96 -1.55 -9.17
CA VAL A 190 -17.83 -0.71 -8.73
C VAL A 190 -18.26 0.76 -8.70
N SER A 191 -18.04 1.44 -7.58
CA SER A 191 -17.95 2.89 -7.59
C SER A 191 -16.63 3.33 -6.95
N LEU A 192 -15.65 3.72 -7.78
CA LEU A 192 -14.43 4.42 -7.35
C LEU A 192 -14.74 5.72 -6.60
N GLN A 193 -15.97 6.23 -6.74
CA GLN A 193 -16.44 7.47 -6.14
C GLN A 193 -16.74 7.36 -4.65
N LYS A 194 -16.96 6.16 -4.09
CA LYS A 194 -17.30 5.99 -2.66
C LYS A 194 -16.13 6.38 -1.75
N GLU A 195 -14.94 5.85 -2.01
CA GLU A 195 -13.73 6.22 -1.27
C GLU A 195 -13.33 7.69 -1.47
N ALA A 196 -13.58 8.23 -2.66
CA ALA A 196 -13.33 9.64 -2.94
C ALA A 196 -14.20 10.58 -2.09
N LYS A 197 -15.38 10.14 -1.64
CA LYS A 197 -16.26 10.91 -0.76
C LYS A 197 -15.87 10.81 0.72
N GLN A 198 -15.37 9.65 1.14
CA GLN A 198 -14.93 9.44 2.53
C GLN A 198 -13.56 10.09 2.77
N GLY A 199 -12.72 10.20 1.73
CA GLY A 199 -11.37 10.75 1.84
C GLY A 199 -10.42 9.76 2.54
N GLY A 200 -9.13 9.91 2.28
CA GLY A 200 -8.09 9.04 2.85
C GLY A 200 -7.73 9.36 4.28
#